data_AF-A0A7W9CSD6-F1
#
_entry.id   AF-A0A7W9CSD6-F1
#
_cell.length_a   1.000
_cell.length_b   1.000
_cell.length_c   1.000
_cell.angle_alpha   90.00
_cell.angle_beta   90.00
_cell.angle_gamma   90.00
#
_symmetry.space_group_name_H-M   'P 1'
#
loop_
_entity.id
_entity.type
_entity.pdbx_description
1 polymer ?
#
loop_
_entity_poly.entity_id
_entity_poly.type
_entity_poly.pdbx_seq_one_letter_code
_entity_poly.pdbx_strand_id
1 'polypeptide(L)'
;MDTMVDYRVDEDGANGVIAATRTHAGEFEALITDLRTAVEGTAAECQSTLIAGALQEVHDGYLAPVATMAHWRSTNIVNEGQKMVNAFIDGNEQMAADARSEISDVPSSWEDAQ
;
A
#
# COMPACT_ATOMS: atom_id res chain seq x y z
N MET A 1 -8.06 38.57 -2.36
CA MET A 1 -8.12 37.57 -1.29
C MET A 1 -7.40 36.36 -1.86
N ASP A 2 -6.14 36.21 -1.45
CA ASP A 2 -5.19 35.27 -2.01
C ASP A 2 -5.60 33.86 -1.58
N THR A 3 -5.95 33.00 -2.54
CA THR A 3 -6.26 31.59 -2.28
C THR A 3 -4.95 30.87 -1.99
N MET A 4 -4.47 30.99 -0.74
CA MET A 4 -3.41 30.09 -0.29
C MET A 4 -3.89 28.66 -0.49
N VAL A 5 -3.12 27.91 -1.27
CA VAL A 5 -3.32 26.48 -1.49
C VAL A 5 -3.37 25.82 -0.11
N ASP A 6 -4.45 25.08 0.16
CA ASP A 6 -4.56 24.31 1.38
C ASP A 6 -3.56 23.15 1.30
N TYR A 7 -2.46 23.25 2.04
CA TYR A 7 -1.44 22.22 2.14
C TYR A 7 -1.79 21.15 3.19
N ARG A 8 -3.01 21.15 3.73
CA ARG A 8 -3.46 20.10 4.64
C ARG A 8 -3.53 18.78 3.89
N VAL A 9 -2.72 17.84 4.35
CA VAL A 9 -2.82 16.43 3.94
C VAL A 9 -3.91 15.78 4.78
N ASP A 10 -4.83 15.10 4.10
CA ASP A 10 -5.86 14.29 4.74
C ASP A 10 -5.25 12.94 5.15
N GLU A 11 -4.76 12.88 6.39
CA GLU A 11 -4.11 11.68 6.97
C GLU A 11 -5.09 10.51 7.07
N ASP A 12 -6.36 10.77 7.42
CA ASP A 12 -7.42 9.76 7.50
C ASP A 12 -7.76 9.22 6.10
N GLY A 13 -7.88 10.12 5.12
CA GLY A 13 -8.06 9.76 3.71
C GLY A 13 -6.92 8.91 3.17
N ALA A 14 -5.67 9.29 3.46
CA ALA A 14 -4.48 8.54 3.05
C ALA A 14 -4.42 7.13 3.68
N ASN A 15 -4.69 7.04 4.99
CA ASN A 15 -4.79 5.76 5.68
C ASN A 15 -5.94 4.90 5.15
N GLY A 16 -7.08 5.51 4.79
CA GLY A 16 -8.21 4.83 4.15
C GLY A 16 -7.83 4.18 2.81
N VAL A 17 -7.09 4.91 1.96
CA VAL A 17 -6.58 4.37 0.69
C VAL A 17 -5.60 3.22 0.92
N ILE A 18 -4.69 3.33 1.89
CA ILE A 18 -3.76 2.25 2.23
C ILE A 18 -4.52 1.02 2.73
N ALA A 19 -5.53 1.20 3.59
CA ALA A 19 -6.35 0.12 4.10
C ALA A 19 -7.10 -0.61 2.97
N ALA A 20 -7.74 0.14 2.06
CA ALA A 20 -8.42 -0.44 0.89
C ALA A 20 -7.44 -1.20 -0.01
N THR A 21 -6.26 -0.62 -0.25
CA THR A 21 -5.22 -1.27 -1.06
C THR A 21 -4.72 -2.56 -0.39
N ARG A 22 -4.61 -2.58 0.95
CA ARG A 22 -4.25 -3.79 1.71
C ARG A 22 -5.30 -4.88 1.58
N THR A 23 -6.59 -4.52 1.62
CA THR A 23 -7.68 -5.47 1.35
C THR A 23 -7.55 -6.08 -0.04
N HIS A 24 -7.38 -5.26 -1.08
CA HIS A 24 -7.19 -5.75 -2.45
C HIS A 24 -5.91 -6.57 -2.63
N ALA A 25 -4.82 -6.22 -1.96
CA ALA A 25 -3.58 -7.00 -1.98
C ALA A 25 -3.80 -8.42 -1.40
N GLY A 26 -4.60 -8.52 -0.34
CA GLY A 26 -4.96 -9.81 0.28
C GLY A 26 -5.82 -10.70 -0.62
N GLU A 27 -6.65 -10.12 -1.49
CA GLU A 27 -7.50 -10.87 -2.44
C GLU A 27 -6.67 -11.66 -3.46
N PHE A 28 -5.45 -11.22 -3.79
CA PHE A 28 -4.60 -11.93 -4.75
C PHE A 28 -4.21 -13.34 -4.29
N GLU A 29 -4.05 -13.58 -2.99
CA GLU A 29 -3.66 -14.90 -2.50
C GLU A 29 -4.79 -15.92 -2.68
N ALA A 30 -6.03 -15.50 -2.44
CA ALA A 30 -7.21 -16.30 -2.73
C ALA A 30 -7.34 -16.56 -4.24
N LEU A 31 -7.18 -15.52 -5.08
CA LEU A 31 -7.26 -15.66 -6.54
C LEU A 31 -6.18 -16.58 -7.12
N ILE A 32 -4.95 -16.54 -6.59
CA ILE A 32 -3.87 -17.48 -6.97
C ILE A 32 -4.28 -18.92 -6.66
N THR A 33 -4.86 -19.14 -5.48
CA THR A 33 -5.33 -20.46 -5.06
C THR A 33 -6.47 -20.96 -5.94
N ASP A 34 -7.46 -20.11 -6.20
CA ASP A 34 -8.61 -20.43 -7.04
C ASP A 34 -8.18 -20.78 -8.47
N LEU A 35 -7.25 -19.99 -9.04
CA LEU A 35 -6.69 -20.25 -10.36
C LEU A 35 -6.02 -21.63 -10.41
N ARG A 36 -5.19 -21.95 -9.42
CA ARG A 36 -4.52 -23.25 -9.33
C ARG A 36 -5.52 -24.39 -9.25
N THR A 37 -6.50 -24.29 -8.37
CA THR A 37 -7.54 -25.32 -8.22
C THR A 37 -8.36 -25.50 -9.50
N ALA A 38 -8.71 -24.40 -10.18
CA ALA A 38 -9.43 -24.47 -11.46
C ALA A 38 -8.61 -25.18 -12.55
N VAL A 39 -7.31 -24.91 -12.64
CA VAL A 39 -6.41 -25.56 -13.60
C VAL A 39 -6.24 -27.04 -13.28
N GLU A 40 -5.92 -27.39 -12.04
CA GLU A 40 -5.75 -28.78 -11.61
C GLU A 40 -7.05 -29.59 -11.82
N GLY A 41 -8.21 -29.01 -11.49
CA GLY A 41 -9.51 -29.64 -11.71
C GLY A 41 -9.82 -29.85 -13.20
N THR A 42 -9.60 -28.82 -14.03
CA THR A 42 -9.83 -28.92 -15.48
C THR A 42 -8.88 -29.93 -16.12
N ALA A 43 -7.61 -29.97 -15.71
CA ALA A 43 -6.63 -30.93 -16.20
C ALA A 43 -7.03 -32.37 -15.84
N ALA A 44 -7.59 -32.59 -14.66
CA ALA A 44 -8.07 -33.91 -14.21
C ALA A 44 -9.30 -34.41 -14.99
N GLU A 45 -10.20 -33.51 -15.38
CA GLU A 45 -11.40 -33.84 -16.16
C GLU A 45 -11.14 -33.93 -17.68
N CYS A 46 -10.00 -33.42 -18.13
CA CYS A 46 -9.68 -33.37 -19.56
C CYS A 46 -9.40 -34.78 -20.11
N GLN A 47 -10.18 -35.18 -21.11
CA GLN A 47 -10.02 -36.47 -21.79
C GLN A 47 -8.78 -36.53 -22.71
N SER A 48 -8.12 -35.39 -22.94
CA SER A 48 -6.91 -35.28 -23.76
C SER A 48 -5.73 -34.91 -22.89
N THR A 49 -4.78 -35.84 -22.74
CA THR A 49 -3.52 -35.62 -22.03
C THR A 49 -2.69 -34.49 -22.62
N LEU A 50 -2.78 -34.26 -23.94
CA LEU A 50 -2.05 -33.17 -24.59
C LEU A 50 -2.63 -31.81 -24.21
N ILE A 51 -3.96 -31.69 -24.13
CA ILE A 51 -4.63 -30.44 -23.71
C ILE A 51 -4.43 -30.21 -22.22
N ALA A 52 -4.53 -31.26 -21.39
CA ALA A 52 -4.25 -31.17 -19.96
C ALA A 52 -2.81 -30.69 -19.69
N GLY A 53 -1.83 -31.27 -20.38
CA GLY A 53 -0.42 -30.86 -20.27
C GLY A 53 -0.19 -29.42 -20.70
N ALA A 54 -0.77 -29.00 -21.83
CA ALA A 54 -0.66 -27.62 -22.30
C ALA A 54 -1.29 -26.62 -21.32
N LEU A 55 -2.43 -26.96 -20.71
CA LEU A 55 -3.08 -26.12 -19.70
C LEU A 55 -2.18 -25.94 -18.47
N GLN A 56 -1.57 -27.03 -18.01
CA GLN A 56 -0.66 -27.01 -16.86
C GLN A 56 0.62 -26.23 -17.16
N GLU A 57 1.16 -26.35 -18.37
CA GLU A 57 2.33 -25.58 -18.81
C GLU A 57 2.04 -24.07 -18.89
N VAL A 58 0.86 -23.66 -19.38
CA VAL A 58 0.44 -22.25 -19.38
C VAL A 58 0.28 -21.72 -17.96
N HIS A 59 -0.29 -22.52 -17.06
CA HIS A 59 -0.42 -22.14 -15.66
C HIS A 59 0.95 -21.95 -15.01
N ASP A 60 1.81 -22.95 -15.06
CA ASP A 60 3.09 -22.97 -14.36
C ASP A 60 4.11 -21.99 -15.00
N GLY A 61 4.08 -21.88 -16.32
CA GLY A 61 5.02 -21.05 -17.08
C GLY A 61 4.65 -19.57 -17.13
N TYR A 62 3.38 -19.22 -16.94
CA TYR A 62 2.93 -17.83 -17.13
C TYR A 62 1.97 -17.35 -16.04
N LEU A 63 0.84 -18.01 -15.83
CA LEU A 63 -0.22 -17.45 -14.99
C LEU A 63 0.17 -17.40 -13.50
N ALA A 64 0.74 -18.47 -12.96
CA ALA A 64 1.19 -18.52 -11.57
C ALA A 64 2.32 -17.53 -11.27
N PRO A 65 3.38 -17.41 -12.10
CA PRO A 65 4.39 -16.37 -11.95
C PRO A 65 3.82 -14.94 -11.98
N VAL A 66 2.95 -14.63 -12.94
CA VAL A 66 2.35 -13.28 -13.06
C VAL A 66 1.49 -12.96 -11.84
N ALA A 67 0.68 -13.90 -11.38
CA ALA A 67 -0.17 -13.70 -10.21
C ALA A 67 0.67 -13.52 -8.94
N THR A 68 1.74 -14.31 -8.78
CA THR A 68 2.71 -14.16 -7.68
C THR A 68 3.37 -12.77 -7.72
N MET A 69 3.80 -12.31 -8.89
CA MET A 69 4.38 -10.96 -9.04
C MET A 69 3.37 -9.85 -8.69
N ALA A 70 2.10 -10.01 -9.05
CA ALA A 70 1.05 -9.05 -8.73
C ALA A 70 0.82 -8.96 -7.21
N HIS A 71 0.78 -10.10 -6.53
CA HIS A 71 0.68 -10.17 -5.07
C HIS A 71 1.85 -9.46 -4.37
N TRP A 72 3.09 -9.74 -4.78
CA TRP A 72 4.26 -9.09 -4.19
C TRP A 72 4.29 -7.58 -4.44
N ARG A 73 3.96 -7.15 -5.66
CA ARG A 73 3.93 -5.72 -5.99
C ARG A 73 2.87 -4.97 -5.20
N SER A 74 1.65 -5.51 -5.09
CA SER A 74 0.58 -4.89 -4.31
C SER A 74 0.96 -4.79 -2.84
N THR A 75 1.51 -5.85 -2.25
CA THR A 75 2.00 -5.86 -0.86
C THR A 75 3.10 -4.82 -0.64
N ASN A 76 4.06 -4.72 -1.56
CA ASN A 76 5.12 -3.71 -1.46
C ASN A 76 4.58 -2.28 -1.54
N ILE A 77 3.62 -2.01 -2.43
CA ILE A 77 2.99 -0.70 -2.55
C ILE A 77 2.30 -0.30 -1.23
N VAL A 78 1.58 -1.24 -0.60
CA VAL A 78 0.93 -1.00 0.69
C VAL A 78 1.96 -0.69 1.78
N ASN A 79 3.05 -1.46 1.84
CA ASN A 79 4.09 -1.29 2.85
C ASN A 79 4.83 0.05 2.69
N GLU A 80 5.24 0.40 1.47
CA GLU A 80 5.91 1.67 1.21
C GLU A 80 4.96 2.86 1.37
N GLY A 81 3.70 2.73 0.95
CA GLY A 81 2.67 3.74 1.17
C GLY A 81 2.46 4.04 2.66
N GLN A 82 2.38 2.99 3.49
CA GLN A 82 2.28 3.16 4.95
C GLN A 82 3.50 3.88 5.53
N LYS A 83 4.72 3.52 5.10
CA LYS A 83 5.94 4.20 5.56
C LYS A 83 5.92 5.69 5.22
N MET A 84 5.48 6.04 4.02
CA MET A 84 5.40 7.44 3.58
C MET A 84 4.38 8.24 4.41
N VAL A 85 3.20 7.67 4.67
CA VAL A 85 2.18 8.34 5.51
C VAL A 85 2.67 8.51 6.94
N ASN A 86 3.27 7.47 7.53
CA ASN A 86 3.81 7.56 8.88
C ASN A 86 4.92 8.62 8.98
N ALA A 87 5.85 8.65 8.01
CA ALA A 87 6.91 9.65 7.99
C ALA A 87 6.39 11.09 7.88
N PHE A 88 5.27 11.30 7.18
CA PHE A 88 4.61 12.59 7.12
C PHE A 88 3.99 13.00 8.46
N ILE A 89 3.27 12.07 9.12
CA ILE A 89 2.66 12.30 10.44
C ILE A 89 3.75 12.61 11.47
N ASP A 90 4.80 11.79 11.53
CA ASP A 90 5.92 11.98 12.46
C ASP A 90 6.60 13.34 12.23
N GLY A 91 6.78 13.74 10.98
CA GLY A 91 7.34 15.05 10.61
C GLY A 91 6.45 16.22 11.06
N ASN A 92 5.13 16.11 10.90
CA ASN A 92 4.18 17.11 11.38
C ASN A 92 4.22 17.26 12.91
N GLU A 93 4.28 16.14 13.63
CA GLU A 93 4.38 16.15 15.09
C GLU A 93 5.68 16.82 15.56
N GLN A 94 6.80 16.53 14.88
CA GLN A 94 8.09 17.14 15.17
C GLN A 94 8.08 18.65 14.89
N MET A 95 7.56 19.09 13.74
CA MET A 95 7.41 20.52 13.44
C MET A 95 6.53 21.23 14.45
N ALA A 96 5.45 20.61 14.92
CA ALA A 96 4.60 21.17 15.96
C ALA A 96 5.31 21.23 17.32
N ALA A 97 6.16 20.25 17.64
CA ALA A 97 6.97 20.26 18.85
C ALA A 97 8.03 21.38 18.82
N ASP A 98 8.75 21.51 17.71
CA ASP A 98 9.75 22.57 17.51
C ASP A 98 9.11 23.95 17.59
N ALA A 99 7.96 24.15 16.92
CA ALA A 99 7.22 25.41 16.99
C ALA A 99 6.76 25.76 18.42
N ARG A 100 6.35 24.76 19.23
CA ARG A 100 6.01 24.98 20.64
C ARG A 100 7.23 25.36 21.47
N SER A 101 8.38 24.74 21.22
CA SER A 101 9.65 25.05 21.89
C SER A 101 10.12 26.46 21.56
N GLU A 102 10.09 26.83 20.28
CA GLU A 102 10.48 28.18 19.83
C GLU A 102 9.53 29.26 20.36
N ILE A 103 8.22 28.99 20.45
CA ILE A 103 7.25 29.92 21.07
C ILE A 103 7.56 30.13 22.56
N SER A 104 8.01 29.10 23.28
CA SER A 104 8.43 29.29 24.68
C SER A 104 9.72 30.10 24.84
N ASP A 105 10.52 30.21 23.78
CA ASP A 105 11.74 31.02 23.74
C ASP A 105 11.52 32.45 23.22
N VAL A 106 10.29 32.80 22.78
CA VAL A 106 9.95 34.18 22.42
C VAL A 106 9.76 35.01 23.70
N PRO A 107 10.55 36.08 23.91
CA PRO A 107 10.41 36.94 25.08
C PRO A 107 9.00 37.53 25.16
N SER A 108 8.30 37.29 26.26
CA SER A 108 6.91 37.73 26.44
C SER A 108 6.77 39.21 26.85
N SER A 109 7.91 39.88 27.12
CA SER A 109 7.99 41.29 27.48
C SER A 109 9.30 41.90 26.93
N TRP A 110 9.38 43.25 26.86
CA TRP A 110 10.65 43.91 26.50
C TRP A 110 11.76 43.57 27.50
N GLU A 111 11.39 43.31 28.76
CA GLU A 111 12.34 43.17 29.87
C GLU A 111 13.06 41.82 29.82
N ASP A 112 12.43 40.82 29.19
CA ASP A 112 12.99 39.48 28.97
C ASP A 112 13.89 39.40 27.71
N ALA A 113 13.94 40.46 26.89
CA ALA A 113 14.65 40.50 25.60
C ALA A 113 16.04 41.18 25.63
N GLN A 114 16.49 41.67 26.80
CA GLN A 114 17.84 42.23 27.03
C GLN A 114 18.79 41.20 27.65
#